data_AF-A0A9D0XS81-F1
#
_entry.id   AF-A0A9D0XS81-F1
#
_cell.length_a   1.000
_cell.length_b   1.000
_cell.length_c   1.000
_cell.angle_alpha   90.00
_cell.angle_beta   90.00
_cell.angle_gamma   90.00
#
_symmetry.space_group_name_H-M   'P 1'
#
loop_
_entity.id
_entity.type
_entity.pdbx_description
1 polymer ?
#
loop_
_entity_poly.entity_id
_entity_poly.type
_entity_poly.pdbx_seq_one_letter_code
_entity_poly.pdbx_strand_id
1 'polypeptide(L)'
;MSQSQVYIGRQPILDNNKNLFAYELRFYQGMNPNSHAVAETAALINRVQADVGFQAVVGSYPSMLHMPASLLTPDSIPDLDSDHLLVLEVSTEVLKNVEVLKNLKLLKIQGYHFLLDDYRGDEASTKLATITGFAKIRLDRFNAIELRQHIESLHEKGIKVIADTVDTEEQFAHYKQMGFDYFLGYFFTSP
;
A
#
# COMPACT_ATOMS: atom_id res chain seq x y z
N MET A 1 -28.37 16.66 1.62
CA MET A 1 -27.27 15.86 1.03
C MET A 1 -26.39 15.41 2.19
N SER A 2 -26.28 14.12 2.48
CA SER A 2 -25.42 13.64 3.57
C SER A 2 -23.97 13.85 3.15
N GLN A 3 -23.21 14.62 3.93
CA GLN A 3 -21.76 14.68 3.75
C GLN A 3 -21.20 13.26 3.92
N SER A 4 -20.56 12.74 2.89
CA SER A 4 -19.67 11.59 2.99
C SER A 4 -18.52 11.98 3.93
N GLN A 5 -18.49 11.40 5.13
CA GLN A 5 -17.34 11.56 6.01
C GLN A 5 -16.25 10.61 5.50
N VAL A 6 -15.13 11.19 5.05
CA VAL A 6 -13.92 10.42 4.74
C VAL A 6 -13.07 10.36 6.01
N TYR A 7 -12.62 9.16 6.36
CA TYR A 7 -11.70 8.93 7.48
C TYR A 7 -10.45 8.21 7.00
N ILE A 8 -9.36 8.36 7.75
CA ILE A 8 -8.11 7.65 7.52
C ILE A 8 -8.09 6.45 8.45
N GLY A 9 -8.16 5.24 7.90
CA GLY A 9 -7.84 4.04 8.66
C GLY A 9 -6.34 3.79 8.63
N ARG A 10 -5.82 3.28 9.75
CA ARG A 10 -4.40 3.03 9.98
C ARG A 10 -4.25 1.60 10.46
N GLN A 11 -3.59 0.75 9.68
CA GLN A 11 -3.44 -0.68 9.98
C GLN A 11 -1.95 -1.05 10.08
N PRO A 12 -1.53 -1.79 11.11
CA PRO A 12 -0.14 -2.19 11.26
C PRO A 12 0.24 -3.24 10.22
N ILE A 13 1.42 -3.10 9.65
CA ILE A 13 2.13 -4.10 8.87
C ILE A 13 3.27 -4.61 9.73
N LEU A 14 3.31 -5.91 10.00
CA LEU A 14 4.32 -6.52 10.86
C LEU A 14 5.37 -7.29 10.07
N ASP A 15 6.57 -7.41 10.63
CA ASP A 15 7.62 -8.30 10.13
C ASP A 15 7.45 -9.75 10.62
N ASN A 16 8.38 -10.62 10.20
CA ASN A 16 8.44 -12.02 10.62
C ASN A 16 8.59 -12.24 12.14
N ASN A 17 8.97 -11.23 12.92
CA ASN A 17 9.10 -11.27 14.37
C ASN A 17 7.92 -10.61 15.09
N LYS A 18 6.85 -10.25 14.37
CA LYS A 18 5.70 -9.47 14.87
C LYS A 18 6.09 -8.06 15.33
N ASN A 19 7.23 -7.53 14.91
CA ASN A 19 7.56 -6.12 15.13
C ASN A 19 6.83 -5.27 14.10
N LEU A 20 6.42 -4.07 14.51
CA LEU A 20 5.84 -3.09 13.62
C LEU A 20 6.87 -2.64 12.58
N PHE A 21 6.58 -2.90 11.31
CA PHE A 21 7.40 -2.48 10.18
C PHE A 21 6.92 -1.14 9.60
N ALA A 22 5.62 -1.03 9.34
CA ALA A 22 5.00 0.14 8.74
C ALA A 22 3.52 0.22 9.12
N TYR A 23 2.88 1.35 8.82
CA TYR A 23 1.42 1.44 8.80
C TYR A 23 0.89 1.54 7.37
N GLU A 24 -0.12 0.76 7.03
CA GLU A 24 -0.97 1.02 5.88
C GLU A 24 -1.98 2.11 6.24
N LEU A 25 -2.13 3.09 5.35
CA LEU A 25 -3.06 4.19 5.46
C LEU A 25 -4.06 4.10 4.31
N ARG A 26 -5.34 3.93 4.65
CA ARG A 26 -6.44 3.86 3.69
C ARG A 26 -7.45 4.96 3.94
N PHE A 27 -7.84 5.62 2.86
CA PHE A 27 -8.96 6.56 2.87
C PHE A 27 -10.25 5.77 2.68
N TYR A 28 -11.09 5.76 3.70
CA TYR A 28 -12.38 5.12 3.61
C TYR A 28 -13.42 6.12 3.19
N GLN A 29 -14.10 5.77 2.11
CA GLN A 29 -15.16 6.54 1.49
C GLN A 29 -16.38 5.63 1.50
N GLY A 30 -17.58 6.19 1.66
CA GLY A 30 -18.81 5.39 1.67
C GLY A 30 -18.91 4.46 0.45
N MET A 31 -19.85 3.51 0.48
CA MET A 31 -19.93 2.31 -0.38
C MET A 31 -19.76 2.48 -1.91
N ASN A 32 -19.77 3.69 -2.50
CA ASN A 32 -19.63 3.93 -3.94
C ASN A 32 -18.57 5.00 -4.24
N PRO A 33 -17.28 4.65 -4.35
CA PRO A 33 -16.25 5.60 -4.74
C PRO A 33 -16.43 5.99 -6.21
N ASN A 34 -16.82 7.23 -6.47
CA ASN A 34 -16.87 7.84 -7.80
C ASN A 34 -15.88 9.02 -7.87
N SER A 35 -15.96 9.87 -8.90
CA SER A 35 -15.09 11.06 -9.02
C SER A 35 -15.17 12.03 -7.82
N HIS A 36 -16.29 12.05 -7.07
CA HIS A 36 -16.39 12.81 -5.83
C HIS A 36 -15.44 12.25 -4.76
N ALA A 37 -15.30 10.93 -4.72
CA ALA A 37 -14.45 10.25 -3.74
C ALA A 37 -12.98 10.68 -3.92
N VAL A 38 -12.46 10.74 -5.15
CA VAL A 38 -11.11 11.28 -5.40
C VAL A 38 -10.94 12.71 -4.89
N ALA A 39 -11.91 13.59 -5.18
CA ALA A 39 -11.87 14.98 -4.72
C ALA A 39 -11.93 15.08 -3.18
N GLU A 40 -12.73 14.24 -2.52
CA GLU A 40 -12.81 14.17 -1.07
C GLU A 40 -11.53 13.63 -0.42
N THR A 41 -10.83 12.67 -1.06
CA THR A 41 -9.50 12.22 -0.61
C THR A 41 -8.52 13.39 -0.60
N ALA A 42 -8.41 14.11 -1.72
CA ALA A 42 -7.52 15.27 -1.82
C ALA A 42 -7.88 16.36 -0.80
N ALA A 43 -9.17 16.66 -0.65
CA ALA A 43 -9.64 17.63 0.33
C ALA A 43 -9.37 17.20 1.78
N LEU A 44 -9.41 15.90 2.08
CA LEU A 44 -9.07 15.39 3.41
C LEU A 44 -7.56 15.49 3.66
N ILE A 45 -6.71 15.10 2.70
CA ILE A 45 -5.25 15.25 2.81
C ILE A 45 -4.88 16.71 3.13
N ASN A 46 -5.40 17.66 2.33
CA ASN A 46 -5.13 19.09 2.52
C ASN A 46 -5.61 19.60 3.89
N ARG A 47 -6.78 19.14 4.34
CA ARG A 47 -7.34 19.53 5.64
C ARG A 47 -6.51 18.99 6.79
N VAL A 48 -6.14 17.71 6.75
CA VAL A 48 -5.27 17.08 7.75
C VAL A 48 -3.93 17.80 7.80
N GLN A 49 -3.35 18.12 6.63
CA GLN A 49 -2.11 18.87 6.53
C GLN A 49 -2.22 20.25 7.18
N ALA A 50 -3.31 20.98 6.94
CA ALA A 50 -3.52 22.32 7.47
C ALA A 50 -3.83 22.35 8.97
N ASP A 51 -4.62 21.39 9.46
CA ASP A 51 -5.13 21.41 10.84
C ASP A 51 -4.10 20.86 11.84
N VAL A 52 -3.49 19.72 11.52
CA VAL A 52 -2.61 18.98 12.46
C VAL A 52 -1.26 18.58 11.87
N GLY A 53 -1.09 18.67 10.55
CA GLY A 53 0.06 18.13 9.82
C GLY A 53 -0.03 16.62 9.61
N PHE A 54 0.25 16.14 8.39
CA PHE A 54 0.14 14.69 8.10
C PHE A 54 1.17 13.86 8.88
N GLN A 55 2.31 14.44 9.25
CA GLN A 55 3.33 13.80 10.11
C GLN A 55 2.72 13.31 11.45
N ALA A 56 1.81 14.08 12.04
CA ALA A 56 1.17 13.70 13.31
C ALA A 56 0.26 12.46 13.16
N VAL A 57 -0.29 12.22 11.96
CA VAL A 57 -1.14 11.06 11.66
C VAL A 57 -0.30 9.79 11.49
N VAL A 58 0.85 9.92 10.82
CA VAL A 58 1.71 8.78 10.50
C VAL A 58 2.62 8.38 11.66
N GLY A 59 3.05 9.34 12.48
CA GLY A 59 4.00 9.14 13.55
C GLY A 59 5.41 8.91 13.02
N SER A 60 6.23 8.15 13.72
CA SER A 60 7.64 7.92 13.35
C SER A 60 7.89 6.64 12.53
N TYR A 61 6.87 5.83 12.28
CA TYR A 61 7.02 4.57 11.55
C TYR A 61 6.77 4.79 10.06
N PRO A 62 7.46 4.04 9.18
CA PRO A 62 7.18 4.04 7.74
C PRO A 62 5.68 3.91 7.45
N SER A 63 5.25 4.52 6.35
CA SER A 63 3.82 4.53 5.97
C SER A 63 3.63 4.10 4.53
N MET A 64 2.64 3.24 4.30
CA MET A 64 2.19 2.79 3.00
C MET A 64 0.84 3.44 2.72
N LEU A 65 0.79 4.41 1.82
CA LEU A 65 -0.40 5.22 1.56
C LEU A 65 -1.09 4.79 0.28
N HIS A 66 -2.34 4.34 0.40
CA HIS A 66 -3.17 4.08 -0.77
C HIS A 66 -3.63 5.40 -1.41
N MET A 67 -3.19 5.63 -2.65
CA MET A 67 -3.52 6.83 -3.42
C MET A 67 -4.32 6.48 -4.68
N PRO A 68 -5.47 7.13 -4.93
CA PRO A 68 -6.13 7.06 -6.23
C PRO A 68 -5.15 7.44 -7.36
N ALA A 69 -5.21 6.73 -8.49
CA ALA A 69 -4.24 6.89 -9.56
C ALA A 69 -4.11 8.34 -10.08
N SER A 70 -5.22 9.10 -10.08
CA SER A 70 -5.26 10.51 -10.48
C SER A 70 -4.61 11.47 -9.47
N LEU A 71 -4.39 11.04 -8.22
CA LEU A 71 -3.71 11.81 -7.17
C LEU A 71 -2.24 11.41 -7.02
N LEU A 72 -1.71 10.55 -7.90
CA LEU A 72 -0.28 10.26 -7.95
C LEU A 72 0.45 11.40 -8.67
N THR A 73 0.42 12.60 -8.10
CA THR A 73 1.13 13.80 -8.58
C THR A 73 1.92 14.39 -7.43
N PRO A 74 3.07 15.07 -7.68
CA PRO A 74 3.87 15.67 -6.60
C PRO A 74 3.05 16.55 -5.67
N ASP A 75 2.16 17.39 -6.21
CA ASP A 75 1.35 18.33 -5.43
C ASP A 75 0.24 17.68 -4.59
N SER A 76 -0.05 16.39 -4.82
CA SER A 76 -1.11 15.66 -4.10
C SER A 76 -0.56 14.78 -2.98
N ILE A 77 0.76 14.60 -2.90
CA ILE A 77 1.38 13.79 -1.85
C ILE A 77 1.48 14.65 -0.58
N PRO A 78 1.07 14.14 0.60
CA PRO A 78 1.20 14.90 1.84
C PRO A 78 2.66 15.20 2.17
N ASP A 79 2.90 16.40 2.69
CA ASP A 79 4.21 16.79 3.20
C ASP A 79 4.50 16.09 4.53
N LEU A 80 5.68 15.46 4.59
CA LEU A 80 6.18 14.72 5.74
C LEU A 80 7.61 15.17 6.06
N ASP A 81 8.09 14.80 7.24
CA ASP A 81 9.48 15.00 7.61
C ASP A 81 10.41 14.29 6.62
N SER A 82 11.56 14.89 6.34
CA SER A 82 12.46 14.43 5.26
C SER A 82 13.03 13.02 5.46
N ASP A 83 13.04 12.52 6.70
CA ASP A 83 13.47 11.18 7.07
C ASP A 83 12.31 10.17 7.15
N HIS A 84 11.07 10.62 6.97
CA HIS A 84 9.91 9.74 6.98
C HIS A 84 9.82 8.92 5.69
N LEU A 85 9.84 7.59 5.81
CA LEU A 85 9.66 6.71 4.67
C LEU A 85 8.18 6.59 4.30
N LEU A 86 7.79 7.31 3.23
CA LEU A 86 6.48 7.16 2.58
C LEU A 86 6.58 6.26 1.35
N VAL A 87 5.75 5.22 1.31
CA VAL A 87 5.58 4.30 0.19
C VAL A 87 4.18 4.50 -0.39
N LEU A 88 4.09 4.78 -1.67
CA LEU A 88 2.81 4.99 -2.36
C LEU A 88 2.30 3.67 -2.93
N GLU A 89 1.12 3.24 -2.51
CA GLU A 89 0.51 2.00 -2.98
C GLU A 89 -0.23 2.24 -4.31
N VAL A 90 0.07 1.38 -5.29
CA VAL A 90 -0.45 1.47 -6.67
C VAL A 90 -0.94 0.12 -7.16
N SER A 91 -1.98 0.09 -7.98
CA SER A 91 -2.46 -1.13 -8.63
C SER A 91 -2.03 -1.20 -10.10
N THR A 92 -2.25 -2.35 -10.75
CA THR A 92 -1.94 -2.51 -12.19
C THR A 92 -2.76 -1.62 -13.12
N GLU A 93 -3.82 -0.95 -12.62
CA GLU A 93 -4.60 0.02 -13.40
C GLU A 93 -3.76 1.21 -13.88
N VAL A 94 -2.69 1.57 -13.15
CA VAL A 94 -1.78 2.65 -13.55
C VAL A 94 -1.12 2.38 -14.90
N LEU A 95 -0.94 1.10 -15.27
CA LEU A 95 -0.32 0.70 -16.54
C LEU A 95 -1.17 1.06 -17.76
N LYS A 96 -2.48 1.30 -17.58
CA LYS A 96 -3.42 1.65 -18.65
C LYS A 96 -3.44 3.16 -18.95
N ASN A 97 -2.81 3.98 -18.11
CA ASN A 97 -2.86 5.43 -18.22
C ASN A 97 -1.45 6.03 -18.36
N VAL A 98 -1.14 6.51 -19.57
CA VAL A 98 0.16 7.11 -19.90
C VAL A 98 0.51 8.31 -19.01
N GLU A 99 -0.47 9.12 -18.63
CA GLU A 99 -0.22 10.30 -17.81
C GLU A 99 0.13 9.90 -16.37
N VAL A 100 -0.57 8.92 -15.81
CA VAL A 100 -0.24 8.37 -14.48
C VAL A 100 1.17 7.77 -14.48
N LEU A 101 1.56 7.06 -15.54
CA LEU A 101 2.92 6.51 -15.67
C LEU A 101 4.00 7.60 -15.71
N LYS A 102 3.75 8.74 -16.35
CA LYS A 102 4.68 9.87 -16.33
C LYS A 102 4.84 10.42 -14.91
N ASN A 103 3.74 10.57 -14.18
CA ASN A 103 3.79 11.09 -12.82
C ASN A 103 4.49 10.12 -11.86
N LEU A 104 4.23 8.81 -12.00
CA LEU A 104 4.96 7.77 -11.25
C LEU A 104 6.47 7.85 -11.50
N LYS A 105 6.88 8.06 -12.75
CA LYS A 105 8.29 8.25 -13.09
C LYS A 105 8.87 9.51 -12.44
N LEU A 106 8.12 10.62 -12.45
CA LEU A 106 8.54 11.88 -11.81
C LEU A 106 8.71 11.71 -10.30
N LEU A 107 7.71 11.13 -9.64
CA LEU A 107 7.75 10.82 -8.21
C LEU A 107 8.94 9.91 -7.88
N LYS A 108 9.21 8.88 -8.69
CA LYS A 108 10.38 8.02 -8.51
C LYS A 108 11.71 8.77 -8.60
N ILE A 109 11.83 9.74 -9.51
CA ILE A 109 13.01 10.61 -9.64
C ILE A 109 13.16 11.52 -8.40
N GLN A 110 12.05 11.93 -7.79
CA GLN A 110 12.02 12.71 -6.56
C GLN A 110 12.31 11.89 -5.29
N GLY A 111 12.50 10.57 -5.41
CA GLY A 111 12.84 9.69 -4.29
C GLY A 111 11.65 9.00 -3.62
N TYR A 112 10.44 9.10 -4.19
CA TYR A 112 9.30 8.36 -3.67
C TYR A 112 9.43 6.85 -3.94
N HIS A 113 8.96 6.06 -2.97
CA HIS A 113 8.91 4.61 -3.02
C HIS A 113 7.49 4.14 -3.35
N PHE A 114 7.36 2.93 -3.85
CA PHE A 114 6.07 2.38 -4.27
C PHE A 114 5.86 0.95 -3.76
N LEU A 115 4.60 0.57 -3.64
CA LEU A 115 4.15 -0.80 -3.38
C LEU A 115 3.16 -1.18 -4.48
N LEU A 116 3.30 -2.37 -5.04
CA LEU A 116 2.24 -2.93 -5.87
C LEU A 116 1.16 -3.55 -4.97
N ASP A 117 -0.04 -3.00 -5.02
CA ASP A 117 -1.23 -3.64 -4.46
C ASP A 117 -1.68 -4.81 -5.34
N ASP A 118 -2.20 -5.84 -4.68
CA ASP A 118 -2.96 -6.90 -5.32
C ASP A 118 -2.22 -7.62 -6.47
N TYR A 119 -1.00 -8.11 -6.22
CA TYR A 119 -0.21 -8.84 -7.20
C TYR A 119 -0.94 -10.08 -7.74
N ARG A 120 -0.89 -10.26 -9.07
CA ARG A 120 -1.75 -11.21 -9.81
C ARG A 120 -1.01 -12.38 -10.46
N GLY A 121 0.33 -12.40 -10.41
CA GLY A 121 1.12 -13.49 -11.01
C GLY A 121 1.24 -13.41 -12.54
N ASP A 122 0.65 -12.38 -13.16
CA ASP A 122 0.74 -12.12 -14.59
C ASP A 122 1.96 -11.24 -14.95
N GLU A 123 2.24 -11.12 -16.24
CA GLU A 123 3.38 -10.34 -16.74
C GLU A 123 3.30 -8.85 -16.32
N ALA A 124 2.08 -8.29 -16.30
CA ALA A 124 1.85 -6.88 -15.98
C ALA A 124 2.17 -6.59 -14.50
N SER A 125 1.62 -7.39 -13.59
CA SER A 125 1.91 -7.30 -12.16
C SER A 125 3.38 -7.60 -11.85
N THR A 126 4.02 -8.54 -12.53
CA THR A 126 5.46 -8.82 -12.37
C THR A 126 6.34 -7.64 -12.78
N LYS A 127 6.05 -7.01 -13.93
CA LYS A 127 6.76 -5.81 -14.39
C LYS A 127 6.60 -4.66 -13.41
N LEU A 128 5.37 -4.43 -12.93
CA LEU A 128 5.11 -3.36 -11.97
C LEU A 128 5.79 -3.65 -10.62
N ALA A 129 5.73 -4.88 -10.12
CA ALA A 129 6.42 -5.30 -8.89
C ALA A 129 7.94 -5.04 -8.94
N THR A 130 8.56 -5.25 -10.11
CA THR A 130 9.99 -4.97 -10.32
C THR A 130 10.28 -3.46 -10.23
N ILE A 131 9.32 -2.60 -10.58
CA ILE A 131 9.45 -1.15 -10.48
C ILE A 131 9.22 -0.68 -9.03
N THR A 132 8.28 -1.29 -8.31
CA THR A 132 7.88 -0.89 -6.96
C THR A 132 8.84 -1.40 -5.89
N GLY A 133 9.38 -2.62 -6.04
CA GLY A 133 10.26 -3.26 -5.06
C GLY A 133 9.51 -3.92 -3.89
N PHE A 134 8.22 -3.62 -3.72
CA PHE A 134 7.30 -4.37 -2.87
C PHE A 134 6.09 -4.85 -3.66
N ALA A 135 5.57 -6.03 -3.31
CA ALA A 135 4.33 -6.58 -3.83
C ALA A 135 3.45 -7.12 -2.69
N LYS A 136 2.22 -6.62 -2.60
CA LYS A 136 1.20 -7.14 -1.70
C LYS A 136 0.44 -8.25 -2.39
N ILE A 137 0.28 -9.39 -1.72
CA ILE A 137 -0.35 -10.59 -2.27
C ILE A 137 -1.54 -10.95 -1.39
N ARG A 138 -2.72 -10.99 -2.01
CA ARG A 138 -3.92 -11.54 -1.40
C ARG A 138 -3.83 -13.06 -1.31
N LEU A 139 -4.08 -13.59 -0.12
CA LEU A 139 -3.84 -14.99 0.23
C LEU A 139 -4.79 -15.97 -0.45
N ASP A 140 -5.94 -15.49 -0.93
CA ASP A 140 -6.96 -16.28 -1.62
C ASP A 140 -6.79 -16.31 -3.14
N ARG A 141 -5.75 -15.65 -3.69
CA ARG A 141 -5.53 -15.60 -5.15
C ARG A 141 -4.95 -16.87 -5.75
N PHE A 142 -4.11 -17.56 -5.00
CA PHE A 142 -3.29 -18.64 -5.51
C PHE A 142 -3.45 -19.87 -4.63
N ASN A 143 -3.29 -21.06 -5.23
CA ASN A 143 -3.08 -22.24 -4.41
C ASN A 143 -1.67 -22.22 -3.77
N ALA A 144 -1.44 -23.06 -2.77
CA ALA A 144 -0.19 -23.08 -2.01
C ALA A 144 1.07 -23.30 -2.86
N ILE A 145 0.99 -24.06 -3.95
CA ILE A 145 2.13 -24.36 -4.83
C ILE A 145 2.46 -23.12 -5.68
N GLU A 146 1.45 -22.54 -6.33
CA GLU A 146 1.58 -21.32 -7.12
C GLU A 146 2.09 -20.15 -6.27
N LEU A 147 1.53 -19.99 -5.07
CA LEU A 147 1.91 -18.93 -4.16
C LEU A 147 3.40 -18.99 -3.81
N ARG A 148 3.90 -20.19 -3.48
CA ARG A 148 5.33 -20.38 -3.19
C ARG A 148 6.20 -20.03 -4.40
N GLN A 149 5.83 -20.49 -5.59
CA GLN A 149 6.57 -20.18 -6.83
C GLN A 149 6.61 -18.67 -7.10
N HIS A 150 5.51 -17.97 -6.87
CA HIS A 150 5.47 -16.52 -7.02
C HIS A 150 6.35 -15.80 -5.99
N ILE A 151 6.31 -16.20 -4.72
CA ILE A 151 7.17 -15.64 -3.67
C ILE A 151 8.66 -15.82 -4.04
N GLU A 152 9.06 -17.05 -4.39
CA GLU A 152 10.43 -17.37 -4.79
C GLU A 152 10.87 -16.52 -6.00
N SER A 153 10.04 -16.43 -7.04
CA SER A 153 10.33 -15.63 -8.23
C SER A 153 10.46 -14.13 -7.96
N LEU A 154 9.64 -13.59 -7.04
CA LEU A 154 9.72 -12.18 -6.62
C LEU A 154 10.98 -11.93 -5.79
N HIS A 155 11.34 -12.85 -4.89
CA HIS A 155 12.56 -12.79 -4.09
C HIS A 155 13.82 -12.84 -4.94
N GLU A 156 13.86 -13.68 -5.99
CA GLU A 156 14.97 -13.72 -6.96
C GLU A 156 15.20 -12.36 -7.65
N LYS A 157 14.15 -11.52 -7.74
CA LYS A 157 14.20 -10.16 -8.29
C LYS A 157 14.49 -9.10 -7.22
N GLY A 158 14.68 -9.49 -5.96
CA GLY A 158 14.88 -8.60 -4.83
C GLY A 158 13.60 -7.88 -4.37
N ILE A 159 12.42 -8.36 -4.79
CA ILE A 159 11.13 -7.77 -4.43
C ILE A 159 10.66 -8.34 -3.10
N LYS A 160 10.25 -7.48 -2.17
CA LYS A 160 9.69 -7.87 -0.88
C LYS A 160 8.20 -8.13 -0.98
N VAL A 161 7.70 -9.15 -0.29
CA VAL A 161 6.29 -9.55 -0.36
C VAL A 161 5.54 -9.32 0.96
N ILE A 162 4.31 -8.81 0.84
CA ILE A 162 3.41 -8.53 1.96
C ILE A 162 2.19 -9.46 1.85
N ALA A 163 1.93 -10.26 2.88
CA ALA A 163 0.72 -11.06 2.99
C ALA A 163 -0.44 -10.16 3.43
N ASP A 164 -1.48 -10.07 2.59
CA ASP A 164 -2.68 -9.29 2.90
C ASP A 164 -3.79 -10.16 3.49
N THR A 165 -4.54 -9.62 4.45
CA THR A 165 -5.68 -10.27 5.12
C THR A 165 -5.27 -11.50 5.95
N VAL A 166 -4.24 -11.32 6.79
CA VAL A 166 -3.80 -12.31 7.78
C VAL A 166 -4.59 -12.16 9.08
N ASP A 167 -5.56 -13.03 9.29
CA ASP A 167 -6.57 -12.90 10.34
C ASP A 167 -6.40 -13.87 11.52
N THR A 168 -5.48 -14.84 11.43
CA THR A 168 -5.18 -15.75 12.56
C THR A 168 -3.68 -15.98 12.76
N GLU A 169 -3.30 -16.44 13.96
CA GLU A 169 -1.92 -16.80 14.28
C GLU A 169 -1.42 -17.99 13.44
N GLU A 170 -2.30 -18.94 13.13
CA GLU A 170 -2.00 -20.09 12.27
C GLU A 170 -1.70 -19.64 10.84
N GLN A 171 -2.49 -18.68 10.31
CA GLN A 171 -2.21 -18.09 9.01
C GLN A 171 -0.86 -17.37 9.00
N PHE A 172 -0.57 -16.55 10.01
CA PHE A 172 0.73 -15.89 10.15
C PHE A 172 1.88 -16.91 10.14
N ALA A 173 1.81 -17.95 10.97
CA ALA A 173 2.83 -18.98 11.04
C ALA A 173 3.00 -19.72 9.70
N HIS A 174 1.89 -20.01 9.02
CA HIS A 174 1.90 -20.67 7.72
C HIS A 174 2.55 -19.81 6.63
N TYR A 175 2.13 -18.56 6.48
CA TYR A 175 2.65 -17.67 5.44
C TYR A 175 4.08 -17.19 5.72
N LYS A 176 4.47 -17.09 6.98
CA LYS A 176 5.88 -16.94 7.37
C LYS A 176 6.73 -18.11 6.88
N GLN A 177 6.28 -19.35 7.06
CA GLN A 177 7.00 -20.52 6.55
C GLN A 177 7.03 -20.59 5.01
N MET A 178 6.05 -19.99 4.34
CA MET A 178 6.04 -19.87 2.87
C MET A 178 7.02 -18.83 2.33
N GLY A 179 7.57 -17.96 3.19
CA GLY A 179 8.56 -16.96 2.80
C GLY A 179 8.02 -15.53 2.67
N PHE A 180 6.85 -15.21 3.22
CA PHE A 180 6.44 -13.81 3.27
C PHE A 180 7.40 -12.97 4.14
N ASP A 181 7.65 -11.71 3.73
CA ASP A 181 8.49 -10.78 4.48
C ASP A 181 7.69 -10.02 5.54
N TYR A 182 6.45 -9.63 5.19
CA TYR A 182 5.57 -8.79 6.01
C TYR A 182 4.11 -9.25 5.98
N PHE A 183 3.31 -8.80 6.96
CA PHE A 183 1.94 -9.27 7.18
C PHE A 183 1.00 -8.13 7.57
N LEU A 184 -0.15 -8.06 6.92
CA LEU A 184 -1.23 -7.12 7.16
C LEU A 184 -2.52 -7.90 7.42
N GLY A 185 -3.26 -7.58 8.48
CA GLY A 185 -4.55 -8.22 8.76
C GLY A 185 -5.08 -8.00 10.17
N TYR A 186 -6.30 -8.48 10.44
CA TYR A 186 -7.06 -8.11 11.65
C TYR A 186 -6.46 -8.67 12.94
N PHE A 187 -5.77 -9.81 12.88
CA PHE A 187 -5.14 -10.47 14.03
C PHE A 187 -4.21 -9.54 14.82
N PHE A 188 -3.53 -8.62 14.12
CA PHE A 188 -2.55 -7.72 14.74
C PHE A 188 -3.14 -6.48 15.40
N THR A 189 -4.47 -6.29 15.27
CA THR A 189 -5.19 -5.11 15.78
C THR A 189 -6.17 -5.41 16.91
N SER A 190 -6.34 -6.70 17.25
CA SER A 190 -7.14 -7.14 18.40
C SER A 190 -6.20 -7.51 19.56
N PRO A 191 -6.31 -6.87 20.74
CA PRO A 191 -5.52 -7.19 21.93
C PRO A 191 -5.66 -8.64 22.40
#